data_AF-A0A914A5Q4-F1
#
_entry.id   AF-A0A914A5Q4-F1
#
_cell.length_a   1.000
_cell.length_b   1.000
_cell.length_c   1.000
_cell.angle_alpha   90.00
_cell.angle_beta   90.00
_cell.angle_gamma   90.00
#
_symmetry.space_group_name_H-M   'P 1'
#
loop_
_entity.id
_entity.type
_entity.pdbx_description
1 polymer ?
#
loop_
_entity_poly.entity_id
_entity_poly.type
_entity_poly.pdbx_seq_one_letter_code
_entity_poly.pdbx_strand_id
1 'polypeptide(L)'
;MASTRVQHSMGSVHRYPLKGQQQVDLNPVDRRTQNKLLEQKRRDSLKNSIDNLKNALPDGRNLADQTQQSVLLKAQNYIKDMVGKQQRSKTCLEDLKSVKSRNNVLEDNIAMLKQEYDILSNME
;
A
#
# COMPACT_ATOMS: atom_id res chain seq x y z
N MET A 1 -44.81 -31.50 -19.88
CA MET A 1 -43.92 -30.60 -19.12
C MET A 1 -42.65 -31.37 -18.78
N ALA A 2 -41.55 -31.09 -19.48
CA ALA A 2 -40.29 -31.81 -19.32
C ALA A 2 -39.46 -31.18 -18.19
N SER A 3 -39.02 -31.99 -17.24
CA SER A 3 -38.20 -31.58 -16.09
C SER A 3 -36.72 -31.78 -16.42
N THR A 4 -35.99 -30.68 -16.62
CA THR A 4 -34.56 -30.71 -16.94
C THR A 4 -33.76 -30.59 -15.64
N ARG A 5 -33.13 -31.70 -15.24
CA ARG A 5 -32.24 -31.80 -14.07
C ARG A 5 -30.87 -31.21 -14.41
N VAL A 6 -30.53 -30.08 -13.80
CA VAL A 6 -29.20 -29.45 -13.92
C VAL A 6 -28.23 -30.18 -13.00
N GLN A 7 -27.25 -30.88 -13.57
CA GLN A 7 -26.12 -31.46 -12.82
C GLN A 7 -25.11 -30.35 -12.55
N HIS A 8 -24.98 -29.93 -11.28
CA HIS A 8 -23.88 -29.08 -10.84
C HIS A 8 -22.63 -29.94 -10.66
N SER A 9 -21.68 -29.77 -11.60
CA SER A 9 -20.33 -30.30 -11.52
C SER A 9 -19.61 -29.68 -10.31
N MET A 10 -19.33 -30.48 -9.29
CA MET A 10 -18.54 -30.06 -8.13
C MET A 10 -17.09 -29.90 -8.58
N GLY A 11 -16.64 -28.64 -8.65
CA GLY A 11 -15.28 -28.27 -9.00
C GLY A 11 -14.24 -29.00 -8.14
N SER A 12 -13.24 -29.55 -8.82
CA SER A 12 -12.10 -30.25 -8.22
C SER A 12 -11.36 -29.35 -7.23
N VAL A 13 -11.37 -29.73 -5.95
CA VAL A 13 -10.61 -29.04 -4.89
C VAL A 13 -9.13 -29.35 -5.09
N HIS A 14 -8.42 -28.43 -5.76
CA HIS A 14 -6.98 -28.50 -5.97
C HIS A 14 -6.26 -28.38 -4.60
N ARG A 15 -5.89 -29.52 -4.02
CA ARG A 15 -5.06 -29.60 -2.80
C ARG A 15 -3.60 -29.41 -3.19
N TYR A 16 -3.02 -28.26 -2.85
CA TYR A 16 -1.57 -28.07 -2.91
C TYR A 16 -0.88 -28.94 -1.85
N PRO A 17 0.19 -29.68 -2.18
CA PRO A 17 0.94 -30.45 -1.19
C PRO A 17 1.78 -29.51 -0.32
N LEU A 18 1.47 -29.45 0.98
CA LEU A 18 2.32 -28.84 2.00
C LEU A 18 3.60 -29.67 2.16
N LYS A 19 4.69 -29.23 1.54
CA LYS A 19 6.03 -29.79 1.78
C LYS A 19 6.47 -29.48 3.21
N GLY A 20 6.75 -30.52 4.01
CA GLY A 20 7.55 -30.38 5.23
C GLY A 20 6.96 -30.88 6.55
N GLN A 21 5.78 -31.51 6.58
CA GLN A 21 5.33 -32.19 7.80
C GLN A 21 5.66 -33.67 7.73
N GLN A 22 6.65 -34.08 8.54
CA GLN A 22 6.86 -35.48 8.92
C GLN A 22 5.48 -36.04 9.32
N GLN A 23 4.99 -37.01 8.56
CA GLN A 23 3.78 -37.76 8.90
C GLN A 23 4.11 -38.60 10.15
N VAL A 24 3.99 -37.98 11.32
CA VAL A 24 3.85 -38.73 12.56
C VAL A 24 2.52 -39.46 12.41
N ASP A 25 2.55 -40.79 12.53
CA ASP A 25 1.37 -41.65 12.40
C ASP A 25 0.46 -41.45 13.61
N LEU A 26 -0.21 -40.30 13.62
CA LEU A 26 -1.11 -39.87 14.66
C LEU A 26 -2.46 -40.54 14.43
N ASN A 27 -3.06 -41.08 15.50
CA ASN A 27 -4.42 -41.58 15.48
C ASN A 27 -5.37 -40.51 14.90
N PRO A 28 -6.47 -40.89 14.23
CA PRO A 28 -7.35 -39.94 13.52
C PRO A 28 -7.86 -38.78 14.39
N VAL A 29 -8.06 -39.03 15.69
CA VAL A 29 -8.46 -38.03 16.69
C VAL A 29 -7.35 -37.00 16.92
N ASP A 30 -6.10 -37.43 17.02
CA ASP A 30 -4.93 -36.57 17.23
C ASP A 30 -4.67 -35.71 15.99
N ARG A 31 -4.84 -36.29 14.79
CA ARG A 31 -4.75 -35.53 13.53
C ARG A 31 -5.80 -34.43 13.43
N ARG A 32 -7.05 -34.71 13.86
CA ARG A 32 -8.13 -33.71 13.87
C ARG A 32 -7.83 -32.57 14.84
N THR A 33 -7.31 -32.91 16.02
CA THR A 33 -6.93 -31.92 17.05
C THR A 33 -5.77 -31.05 16.58
N GLN A 34 -4.71 -31.66 16.02
CA GLN A 34 -3.57 -30.93 15.46
C GLN A 34 -4.01 -29.97 14.35
N ASN A 35 -4.87 -30.42 13.42
CA ASN A 35 -5.39 -29.55 12.37
C ASN A 35 -6.19 -28.37 12.91
N LYS A 36 -7.00 -28.56 13.97
CA LYS A 36 -7.72 -27.46 14.63
C LYS A 36 -6.75 -26.45 15.25
N LEU A 37 -5.68 -26.92 15.90
CA LEU A 37 -4.67 -26.06 16.52
C LEU A 37 -3.89 -25.26 15.48
N LEU A 38 -3.48 -25.91 14.38
CA LEU A 38 -2.78 -25.23 13.27
C LEU A 38 -3.66 -24.16 12.64
N GLU A 39 -4.94 -24.47 12.40
CA GLU A 39 -5.87 -23.50 11.82
C GLU A 39 -6.19 -22.36 12.80
N GLN A 40 -6.28 -22.63 14.10
CA GLN A 40 -6.40 -21.57 15.11
C GLN A 40 -5.19 -20.63 15.08
N LYS A 41 -3.97 -21.18 15.08
CA LYS A 41 -2.73 -20.39 14.96
C LYS A 41 -2.71 -19.55 13.68
N ARG A 42 -3.19 -20.11 12.56
CA ARG A 42 -3.31 -19.38 11.28
C ARG A 42 -4.27 -18.21 11.39
N ARG A 43 -5.43 -18.40 12.02
CA ARG A 43 -6.43 -17.33 12.25
C ARG A 43 -5.90 -16.24 13.17
N ASP A 44 -5.19 -16.60 14.23
CA ASP A 44 -4.61 -15.62 15.17
C ASP A 44 -3.54 -14.76 14.47
N SER A 45 -2.69 -15.38 13.64
CA SER A 45 -1.71 -14.67 12.82
C SER A 45 -2.37 -13.71 11.82
N LEU A 46 -3.46 -14.15 11.17
CA LEU A 46 -4.22 -13.30 10.26
C LEU A 46 -4.86 -12.12 11.00
N LYS A 47 -5.47 -12.36 12.16
CA LYS A 47 -6.05 -11.30 13.00
C LYS A 47 -4.99 -10.26 13.37
N ASN A 48 -3.82 -10.69 13.83
CA ASN A 48 -2.72 -9.79 14.17
C ASN A 48 -2.26 -8.97 12.96
N SER A 49 -2.18 -9.57 11.77
CA SER A 49 -1.84 -8.85 10.53
C SER A 49 -2.86 -7.76 10.20
N ILE A 50 -4.15 -8.05 10.36
CA ILE A 50 -5.22 -7.05 10.14
C ILE A 50 -5.19 -5.94 11.21
N ASP A 51 -4.93 -6.29 12.47
CA ASP A 51 -4.80 -5.32 13.57
C ASP A 51 -3.60 -4.37 13.32
N ASN A 52 -2.47 -4.90 12.84
CA ASN A 52 -1.32 -4.10 12.43
C ASN A 52 -1.66 -3.16 11.27
N LEU A 53 -2.34 -3.66 10.24
CA LEU A 53 -2.79 -2.85 9.12
C LEU A 53 -3.72 -1.73 9.60
N LYS A 54 -4.68 -2.04 10.47
CA LYS A 54 -5.58 -1.06 11.08
C LYS A 54 -4.79 0.06 11.77
N ASN A 55 -3.79 -0.27 12.59
CA ASN A 55 -3.00 0.72 13.32
C ASN A 55 -2.16 1.65 12.42
N ALA A 56 -1.78 1.17 11.23
CA ALA A 56 -1.04 1.95 10.24
C ALA A 56 -1.92 2.98 9.49
N LEU A 57 -3.24 2.83 9.53
CA LEU A 57 -4.17 3.76 8.89
C LEU A 57 -4.42 4.98 9.80
N PRO A 58 -4.51 6.19 9.22
CA PRO A 58 -4.72 7.43 9.99
C PRO A 58 -6.00 7.42 10.84
N ASP A 59 -7.09 6.84 10.33
CA ASP A 59 -8.38 6.73 11.06
C ASP A 59 -8.57 5.36 11.76
N GLY A 60 -7.53 4.54 11.79
CA GLY A 60 -7.62 3.16 12.28
C GLY A 60 -7.61 3.02 13.80
N ARG A 61 -7.00 3.98 14.51
CA ARG A 61 -6.71 3.88 15.95
C ARG A 61 -7.92 4.16 16.84
N ASN A 62 -8.89 4.94 16.36
CA ASN A 62 -9.98 5.48 17.20
C ASN A 62 -11.34 4.77 17.05
N LEU A 63 -11.44 3.74 16.20
CA LEU A 63 -12.70 3.02 15.97
C LEU A 63 -12.53 1.57 16.43
N ALA A 64 -13.00 1.29 17.64
CA ALA A 64 -12.95 -0.03 18.26
C ALA A 64 -13.63 -1.11 17.38
N ASP A 65 -14.67 -0.74 16.61
CA ASP A 65 -15.56 -1.70 15.94
C ASP A 65 -15.42 -1.79 14.41
N GLN A 66 -14.20 -1.65 13.88
CA GLN A 66 -13.98 -1.84 12.44
C GLN A 66 -13.97 -3.32 12.06
N THR A 67 -14.87 -3.71 11.16
CA THR A 67 -14.85 -5.06 10.56
C THR A 67 -13.60 -5.24 9.69
N GLN A 68 -13.12 -6.49 9.52
CA GLN A 68 -11.96 -6.77 8.66
C GLN A 68 -12.13 -6.21 7.25
N GLN A 69 -13.33 -6.32 6.67
CA GLN A 69 -13.66 -5.75 5.37
C GLN A 69 -13.48 -4.23 5.33
N SER A 70 -13.94 -3.52 6.38
CA SER A 70 -13.80 -2.06 6.44
C SER A 70 -12.33 -1.62 6.53
N VAL A 71 -11.50 -2.35 7.29
CA VAL A 71 -10.05 -2.09 7.36
C VAL A 71 -9.40 -2.27 6.00
N LEU A 72 -9.73 -3.35 5.29
CA LEU A 72 -9.19 -3.62 3.95
C LEU A 72 -9.60 -2.54 2.93
N LEU A 73 -10.86 -2.12 2.93
CA LEU A 73 -11.36 -1.08 2.03
C LEU A 73 -10.68 0.27 2.31
N LYS A 74 -10.56 0.66 3.58
CA LYS A 74 -9.85 1.87 3.97
C LYS A 74 -8.38 1.82 3.61
N ALA A 75 -7.72 0.68 3.81
CA ALA A 75 -6.33 0.49 3.39
C ALA A 75 -6.15 0.66 1.88
N GLN A 76 -7.03 0.06 1.08
CA GLN A 76 -7.00 0.21 -0.38
C GLN A 76 -7.15 1.68 -0.79
N ASN A 77 -8.11 2.39 -0.20
CA ASN A 77 -8.32 3.81 -0.50
C ASN A 77 -7.13 4.67 -0.07
N TYR A 78 -6.57 4.40 1.11
CA TYR A 78 -5.40 5.10 1.62
C TYR A 78 -4.19 4.89 0.73
N ILE A 79 -3.93 3.66 0.26
CA ILE A 79 -2.84 3.38 -0.69
C ILE A 79 -3.03 4.18 -1.98
N LYS A 80 -4.25 4.20 -2.56
CA LYS A 80 -4.54 4.98 -3.78
C LYS A 80 -4.28 6.46 -3.58
N ASP A 81 -4.74 7.03 -2.47
CA ASP A 81 -4.51 8.44 -2.15
C ASP A 81 -3.02 8.74 -1.96
N MET A 82 -2.29 7.86 -1.25
CA MET A 82 -0.86 8.04 -1.03
C MET A 82 -0.02 7.95 -2.31
N VAL A 83 -0.36 7.04 -3.23
CA VAL A 83 0.26 6.99 -4.56
C VAL A 83 -0.02 8.28 -5.34
N GLY A 84 -1.25 8.78 -5.29
CA GLY A 84 -1.60 10.07 -5.91
C GLY A 84 -0.83 11.25 -5.32
N LYS A 85 -0.68 11.30 -3.99
CA LYS A 85 0.12 12.31 -3.28
C LYS A 85 1.60 12.24 -3.66
N GLN A 86 2.15 11.04 -3.76
CA GLN A 86 3.55 10.85 -4.17
C GLN A 86 3.79 11.38 -5.58
N GLN A 87 2.88 11.11 -6.52
CA GLN A 87 3.00 11.62 -7.88
C GLN A 87 2.95 13.15 -7.93
N ARG A 88 2.01 13.78 -7.22
CA ARG A 88 1.93 15.25 -7.12
C ARG A 88 3.17 15.86 -6.48
N SER A 89 3.71 15.22 -5.44
CA SER A 89 4.94 15.66 -4.79
C SER A 89 6.14 15.63 -5.74
N LYS A 90 6.20 14.63 -6.63
CA LYS A 90 7.26 14.54 -7.64
C LYS A 90 7.16 15.70 -8.65
N THR A 91 5.97 15.97 -9.17
CA THR A 91 5.74 17.10 -10.09
C THR A 91 6.08 18.45 -9.42
N CYS A 92 5.63 18.65 -8.18
CA CYS A 92 5.95 19.87 -7.42
C CYS A 92 7.48 20.06 -7.24
N LEU A 93 8.22 18.96 -7.03
CA LEU A 93 9.69 19.02 -6.93
C LEU A 93 10.34 19.42 -8.25
N GLU A 94 9.82 18.95 -9.39
CA GLU A 94 10.28 19.32 -10.72
C GLU A 94 10.01 20.81 -11.01
N ASP A 95 8.81 21.29 -10.68
CA ASP A 95 8.45 22.70 -10.81
C ASP A 95 9.35 23.59 -9.95
N LEU A 96 9.62 23.20 -8.70
CA LEU A 96 10.52 23.92 -7.81
C LEU A 96 11.95 24.02 -8.38
N LYS A 97 12.46 22.95 -9.01
CA LYS A 97 13.76 22.98 -9.68
C LYS A 97 13.77 23.94 -10.86
N SER A 98 12.71 23.94 -11.67
CA SER A 98 12.55 24.87 -12.79
C SER A 98 12.54 26.33 -12.31
N VAL A 99 11.76 26.63 -11.27
CA VAL A 99 11.69 27.97 -10.66
C VAL A 99 13.06 28.40 -10.13
N LYS A 100 13.78 27.52 -9.42
CA LYS A 100 15.13 27.83 -8.92
C LYS A 100 16.11 28.12 -10.07
N SER A 101 16.10 27.32 -11.12
CA SER A 101 16.96 27.54 -12.29
C SER A 101 16.68 28.91 -12.93
N ARG A 102 15.39 29.24 -13.09
CA ARG A 102 14.99 30.54 -13.64
C ARG A 102 15.38 31.70 -12.73
N ASN A 103 15.26 31.56 -11.42
CA ASN A 103 15.71 32.58 -10.48
C ASN A 103 17.22 32.82 -10.59
N ASN A 104 18.03 31.77 -10.66
CA ASN A 104 19.48 31.92 -10.83
C ASN A 104 19.83 32.72 -12.09
N VAL A 105 19.19 32.39 -13.23
CA VAL A 105 19.39 33.14 -14.49
C VAL A 105 18.98 34.61 -14.35
N LEU A 106 17.89 34.89 -13.63
CA LEU A 106 17.46 36.26 -13.38
C LEU A 106 18.43 37.01 -12.46
N GLU A 107 18.96 36.35 -11.43
CA GLU A 107 19.98 36.92 -10.54
C GLU A 107 21.26 37.26 -11.31
N ASP A 108 21.72 36.37 -12.19
CA ASP A 108 22.88 36.60 -13.07
C ASP A 108 22.64 37.80 -14.01
N ASN A 109 21.46 37.87 -14.64
CA ASN A 109 21.10 38.99 -15.51
C ASN A 109 21.05 40.32 -14.75
N ILE A 110 20.50 40.33 -13.53
CA ILE A 110 20.46 41.51 -12.67
C ILE A 110 21.89 41.96 -12.31
N ALA A 111 22.78 41.01 -12.01
CA ALA A 111 24.18 41.32 -11.71
C ALA A 111 24.90 41.95 -12.91
N MET A 112 24.72 41.41 -14.12
CA MET A 112 25.29 41.98 -15.34
C MET A 112 24.77 43.38 -15.63
N LEU A 113 23.45 43.60 -15.54
CA LEU A 113 22.85 44.91 -15.79
C LEU A 113 23.30 45.96 -14.77
N LYS A 114 23.48 45.58 -13.50
CA LYS A 114 24.05 46.47 -12.48
C LYS A 114 25.48 46.87 -12.82
N GLN A 115 26.30 45.90 -13.25
CA GLN A 115 27.67 46.18 -13.68
C GLN A 115 27.71 47.13 -14.89
N GLU A 116 26.84 46.92 -15.88
CA GLU A 116 26.75 47.79 -17.06
C GLU A 116 26.32 49.21 -16.67
N TYR A 117 25.32 49.34 -15.79
CA TYR A 117 24.87 50.62 -15.26
C TYR A 117 25.99 51.35 -14.50
N ASP A 118 26.74 50.64 -13.65
CA ASP A 118 27.86 51.22 -12.91
C ASP A 118 28.96 51.72 -13.85
N ILE A 119 29.25 51.00 -14.95
CA ILE A 119 30.21 51.47 -15.96
C ILE A 119 29.70 52.75 -16.62
N LEU A 120 28.47 52.74 -17.13
CA LEU A 120 27.89 53.88 -17.85
C LEU A 120 27.75 55.13 -16.97
N SER A 121 27.36 54.96 -15.71
CA SER A 121 27.21 56.07 -14.75
C SER A 121 28.54 56.70 -14.33
N ASN A 122 29.66 55.97 -14.43
CA ASN A 122 31.00 56.50 -14.20
C ASN A 122 31.64 57.13 -15.45
N MET A 123 30.94 57.11 -16.61
CA MET A 123 31.38 57.73 -17.86
C MET A 123 30.76 59.12 -18.10
N GLU A 124 29.72 59.49 -17.35
CA GLU A 124 29.18 60.87 -17.26
C GLU A 124 29.92 61.70 -16.21
#